data_AF-A0A354QTZ4-F1
#
_entry.id   AF-A0A354QTZ4-F1
#
_cell.length_a   1.000
_cell.length_b   1.000
_cell.length_c   1.000
_cell.angle_alpha   90.00
_cell.angle_beta   90.00
_cell.angle_gamma   90.00
#
_symmetry.space_group_name_H-M   'P 1'
#
loop_
_entity.id
_entity.type
_entity.pdbx_description
1 polymer ?
#
loop_
_entity_poly.entity_id
_entity_poly.type
_entity_poly.pdbx_seq_one_letter_code
_entity_poly.pdbx_strand_id
1 'polypeptide(L)'
;MDLAVLDERDFFVALQENNRKTFLKMIEKYESYIAPIMRTQGFKRINQKERTVIFSFGEMTFSRSRWKKGDVVRIPVDEKLGLKPRARFSQELLYQLTTLSNFMPYRKVASVMELLKNIYITKNSVQRALETAGELLEERDEYRVLVAPEKKKKIKPEILYIEGDGVWVKQSHSKSETKSVELSHFVVHTGSKKGKRNVLKNKMEVISTRYYTAKDKLLDVIYNHFEVTPETIIITNSDGGHGYSPHIFQDLASAFKPKAHFHFWDAFHVHQALKINLTPLSAELTEEAFKAIKKRDKSRLKTVLDTAESLIDSDNKFETFGRFKRQLLRNFQYTITPKQMGLSSSGVGIMESQHRKVTYRMKNRGMYWSKKGADTMSRTILLNHTGELREVFFGDWRTEYEKIQELEGVQIERLTTFRKAHHTLPDVCPPRRIRCYSGKK
;
A
#
# COMPACT_ATOMS: atom_id res chain seq x y z
N MET A 1 -52.63 6.58 16.15
CA MET A 1 -51.32 7.04 15.67
C MET A 1 -51.25 8.52 15.98
N ASP A 2 -50.13 8.97 16.54
CA ASP A 2 -49.91 10.39 16.78
C ASP A 2 -49.93 11.13 15.43
N LEU A 3 -50.62 12.27 15.37
CA LEU A 3 -50.72 13.10 14.17
C LEU A 3 -49.55 14.11 14.08
N ALA A 4 -48.69 14.17 15.11
CA ALA A 4 -47.48 14.97 15.09
C ALA A 4 -46.51 14.49 13.99
N VAL A 5 -45.80 15.45 13.39
CA VAL A 5 -44.72 15.15 12.44
C VAL A 5 -43.61 14.40 13.17
N LEU A 6 -43.18 13.26 12.62
CA LEU A 6 -42.11 12.44 13.17
C LEU A 6 -40.80 13.25 13.25
N ASP A 7 -40.22 13.42 14.44
CA ASP A 7 -38.82 13.85 14.57
C ASP A 7 -37.91 12.64 14.32
N GLU A 8 -37.19 12.65 13.19
CA GLU A 8 -36.26 11.58 12.82
C GLU A 8 -35.18 11.34 13.87
N ARG A 9 -34.78 12.37 14.62
CA ARG A 9 -33.74 12.26 15.66
C ARG A 9 -34.27 11.49 16.86
N ASP A 10 -35.48 11.82 17.30
CA ASP A 10 -36.13 11.11 18.42
C ASP A 10 -36.40 9.65 18.05
N PHE A 11 -36.85 9.40 16.82
CA PHE A 11 -37.04 8.04 16.32
C PHE A 11 -35.72 7.27 16.23
N PHE A 12 -34.64 7.90 15.77
CA PHE A 12 -33.31 7.29 15.73
C PHE A 12 -32.81 6.91 17.13
N VAL A 13 -32.99 7.78 18.14
CA VAL A 13 -32.65 7.48 19.54
C VAL A 13 -33.47 6.29 20.05
N ALA A 14 -34.76 6.23 19.73
CA ALA A 14 -35.61 5.09 20.10
C ALA A 14 -35.14 3.77 19.45
N LEU A 15 -34.71 3.80 18.18
CA LEU A 15 -34.12 2.64 17.50
C LEU A 15 -32.83 2.19 18.18
N GLN A 16 -31.96 3.13 18.58
CA GLN A 16 -30.72 2.81 19.30
C GLN A 16 -30.99 2.15 20.65
N GLU A 17 -31.96 2.65 21.40
CA GLU A 17 -32.36 2.07 22.67
C GLU A 17 -32.95 0.66 22.51
N ASN A 18 -33.76 0.44 21.48
CA ASN A 18 -34.27 -0.90 21.15
C ASN A 18 -33.13 -1.87 20.76
N ASN A 19 -32.15 -1.40 19.97
CA ASN A 19 -30.97 -2.19 19.62
C ASN A 19 -30.16 -2.55 20.87
N ARG A 20 -29.97 -1.62 21.80
CA ARG A 20 -29.30 -1.85 23.09
C ARG A 20 -30.02 -2.93 23.90
N LYS A 21 -31.34 -2.80 24.09
CA LYS A 21 -32.15 -3.81 24.80
C LYS A 21 -32.06 -5.19 24.14
N THR A 22 -32.12 -5.23 22.82
CA THR A 22 -32.03 -6.49 22.05
C THR A 22 -30.66 -7.15 22.23
N PHE A 23 -29.59 -6.36 22.17
CA PHE A 23 -28.24 -6.84 22.40
C PHE A 23 -28.06 -7.40 23.83
N LEU A 24 -28.51 -6.67 24.86
CA LEU A 24 -28.41 -7.12 26.24
C LEU A 24 -29.18 -8.42 26.50
N LYS A 25 -30.39 -8.55 25.95
CA LYS A 25 -31.17 -9.80 26.01
C LYS A 25 -30.45 -10.97 25.35
N MET A 26 -29.76 -10.74 24.23
CA MET A 26 -28.95 -11.76 23.57
C MET A 26 -27.77 -12.20 24.47
N ILE A 27 -27.09 -11.26 25.14
CA ILE A 27 -25.99 -11.58 26.07
C ILE A 27 -26.49 -12.41 27.25
N GLU A 28 -27.62 -12.02 27.87
CA GLU A 28 -28.22 -12.76 28.98
C GLU A 28 -28.59 -14.19 28.57
N LYS A 29 -29.26 -14.36 27.42
CA LYS A 29 -29.58 -15.68 26.87
C LYS A 29 -28.32 -16.53 26.65
N TYR A 30 -27.26 -15.93 26.12
CA TYR A 30 -26.01 -16.63 25.87
C TYR A 30 -25.29 -17.03 27.17
N GLU A 31 -25.26 -16.16 28.19
CA GLU A 31 -24.73 -16.48 29.52
C GLU A 31 -25.47 -17.66 30.17
N SER A 32 -26.80 -17.65 30.12
CA SER A 32 -27.61 -18.77 30.63
C SER A 32 -27.39 -20.06 29.87
N TYR A 33 -27.21 -19.99 28.55
CA TYR A 33 -26.93 -21.14 27.69
C TYR A 33 -25.54 -21.75 27.94
N ILE A 34 -24.51 -20.92 28.06
CA ILE A 34 -23.11 -21.39 28.17
C ILE A 34 -22.74 -21.85 29.58
N ALA A 35 -23.41 -21.33 30.62
CA ALA A 35 -23.12 -21.68 32.01
C ALA A 35 -23.16 -23.20 32.33
N PRO A 36 -24.21 -23.97 31.96
CA PRO A 36 -24.20 -25.42 32.19
C PRO A 36 -23.08 -26.13 31.42
N ILE A 37 -22.79 -25.73 30.17
CA ILE A 37 -21.72 -26.29 29.36
C ILE A 37 -20.35 -26.10 30.04
N MET A 38 -20.08 -24.90 30.56
CA MET A 38 -18.84 -24.60 31.28
C MET A 38 -18.70 -25.46 32.55
N ARG A 39 -19.78 -25.66 33.31
CA ARG A 39 -19.78 -26.53 34.50
C ARG A 39 -19.48 -27.98 34.13
N THR A 40 -20.12 -28.51 33.10
CA THR A 40 -19.88 -29.89 32.61
C THR A 40 -18.43 -30.07 32.14
N GLN A 41 -17.82 -29.03 31.56
CA GLN A 41 -16.40 -29.03 31.19
C GLN A 41 -15.43 -28.91 32.39
N GLY A 42 -15.96 -28.78 33.62
CA GLY A 42 -15.19 -28.68 34.86
C GLY A 42 -14.73 -27.27 35.21
N PHE A 43 -15.26 -26.23 34.56
CA PHE A 43 -14.98 -24.85 34.94
C PHE A 43 -15.88 -24.39 36.10
N LYS A 44 -15.28 -23.65 37.03
CA LYS A 44 -16.00 -22.98 38.13
C LYS A 44 -16.15 -21.50 37.81
N ARG A 45 -17.34 -20.95 38.04
CA ARG A 45 -17.62 -19.52 37.90
C ARG A 45 -16.93 -18.77 39.04
N ILE A 46 -16.06 -17.83 38.72
CA ILE A 46 -15.34 -17.02 39.73
C ILE A 46 -16.19 -15.82 40.13
N ASN A 47 -16.54 -14.98 39.16
CA ASN A 47 -17.36 -13.80 39.36
C ASN A 47 -17.95 -13.31 38.04
N GLN A 48 -18.83 -12.33 38.18
CA GLN A 48 -19.45 -11.59 37.10
C GLN A 48 -18.95 -10.14 37.15
N LYS A 49 -18.59 -9.58 36.01
CA LYS A 49 -18.10 -8.19 35.89
C LYS A 49 -18.76 -7.51 34.70
N GLU A 50 -19.03 -6.23 34.84
CA GLU A 50 -19.46 -5.41 33.72
C GLU A 50 -18.28 -5.01 32.84
N ARG A 51 -18.56 -4.81 31.56
CA ARG A 51 -17.63 -4.26 30.58
C ARG A 51 -18.39 -3.35 29.63
N THR A 52 -17.80 -2.20 29.37
CA THR A 52 -18.27 -1.27 28.34
C THR A 52 -17.39 -1.38 27.11
N VAL A 53 -18.02 -1.58 25.94
CA VAL A 53 -17.35 -1.63 24.64
C VAL A 53 -18.14 -0.79 23.65
N ILE A 54 -17.41 -0.03 22.83
CA ILE A 54 -17.99 0.74 21.75
C ILE A 54 -18.00 -0.13 20.49
N PHE A 55 -19.20 -0.50 20.06
CA PHE A 55 -19.46 -1.25 18.84
C PHE A 55 -19.78 -0.32 17.68
N SER A 56 -19.79 -0.84 16.46
CA SER A 56 -20.23 -0.10 15.27
C SER A 56 -21.72 0.31 15.30
N PHE A 57 -22.48 -0.23 16.25
CA PHE A 57 -23.90 0.02 16.48
C PHE A 57 -24.19 0.72 17.83
N GLY A 58 -23.16 1.19 18.55
CA GLY A 58 -23.31 1.97 19.78
C GLY A 58 -22.42 1.50 20.93
N GLU A 59 -22.41 2.29 22.01
CA GLU A 59 -21.73 1.94 23.26
C GLU A 59 -22.60 1.00 24.10
N MET A 60 -22.05 -0.16 24.45
CA MET A 60 -22.77 -1.21 25.16
C MET A 60 -22.05 -1.54 26.46
N THR A 61 -22.76 -1.43 27.58
CA THR A 61 -22.33 -1.94 28.88
C THR A 61 -23.08 -3.22 29.16
N PHE A 62 -22.36 -4.34 29.28
CA PHE A 62 -22.96 -5.65 29.51
C PHE A 62 -22.18 -6.42 30.58
N SER A 63 -22.88 -7.35 31.22
CA SER A 63 -22.31 -8.20 32.26
C SER A 63 -21.80 -9.52 31.69
N ARG A 64 -20.67 -9.99 32.19
CA ARG A 64 -20.00 -11.21 31.69
C ARG A 64 -19.37 -12.00 32.83
N SER A 65 -19.45 -13.31 32.74
CA SER A 65 -18.91 -14.24 33.73
C SER A 65 -17.47 -14.66 33.41
N ARG A 66 -16.63 -14.73 34.44
CA ARG A 66 -15.29 -15.32 34.36
C ARG A 66 -15.31 -16.73 34.92
N TRP A 67 -14.75 -17.66 34.16
CA TRP A 67 -14.73 -19.09 34.47
C TRP A 67 -13.29 -19.57 34.59
N LYS A 68 -12.98 -20.43 35.56
CA LYS A 68 -11.63 -20.96 35.77
C LYS A 68 -11.62 -22.47 35.96
N LYS A 69 -10.62 -23.13 35.36
CA LYS A 69 -10.30 -24.55 35.51
C LYS A 69 -8.77 -24.68 35.57
N GLY A 70 -8.24 -25.08 36.72
CA GLY A 70 -6.79 -25.01 36.95
C GLY A 70 -6.29 -23.57 36.74
N ASP A 71 -5.28 -23.39 35.89
CA ASP A 71 -4.75 -22.06 35.52
C ASP A 71 -5.46 -21.41 34.31
N VAL A 72 -6.36 -22.13 33.65
CA VAL A 72 -7.08 -21.62 32.47
C VAL A 72 -8.26 -20.77 32.90
N VAL A 73 -8.28 -19.51 32.46
CA VAL A 73 -9.39 -18.58 32.66
C VAL A 73 -10.06 -18.27 31.32
N ARG A 74 -11.38 -18.47 31.24
CA ARG A 74 -12.19 -18.18 30.06
C ARG A 74 -13.28 -17.17 30.36
N ILE A 75 -13.60 -16.37 29.34
CA ILE A 75 -14.68 -15.37 29.39
C ILE A 75 -15.56 -15.58 28.16
N PRO A 76 -16.54 -16.51 28.20
CA PRO A 76 -17.24 -16.97 27.01
C PRO A 76 -17.97 -15.86 26.24
N VAL A 77 -18.48 -14.84 26.93
CA VAL A 77 -19.12 -13.68 26.28
C VAL A 77 -18.11 -12.88 25.45
N ASP A 78 -16.91 -12.64 25.97
CA ASP A 78 -15.86 -11.96 25.19
C ASP A 78 -15.50 -12.76 23.94
N GLU A 79 -15.33 -14.07 24.11
CA GLU A 79 -14.98 -15.01 23.03
C GLU A 79 -16.07 -15.01 21.95
N LYS A 80 -17.36 -15.06 22.34
CA LYS A 80 -18.50 -14.99 21.43
C LYS A 80 -18.55 -13.67 20.64
N LEU A 81 -18.16 -12.57 21.27
CA LEU A 81 -18.13 -11.24 20.68
C LEU A 81 -16.81 -10.94 19.95
N GLY A 82 -15.84 -11.87 19.95
CA GLY A 82 -14.52 -11.67 19.34
C GLY A 82 -13.71 -10.55 20.00
N LEU A 83 -13.90 -10.29 21.29
CA LEU A 83 -13.27 -9.16 21.98
C LEU A 83 -11.90 -9.52 22.55
N LYS A 84 -10.85 -8.86 22.05
CA LYS A 84 -9.51 -8.94 22.66
C LYS A 84 -9.54 -8.43 24.12
N PRO A 85 -8.66 -8.95 25.01
CA PRO A 85 -8.56 -8.48 26.38
C PRO A 85 -8.36 -6.96 26.47
N ARG A 86 -9.11 -6.30 27.35
CA ARG A 86 -9.07 -4.83 27.58
C ARG A 86 -9.40 -3.96 26.35
N ALA A 87 -9.86 -4.53 25.25
CA ALA A 87 -10.28 -3.76 24.08
C ALA A 87 -11.49 -2.89 24.40
N ARG A 88 -11.39 -1.58 24.15
CA ARG A 88 -12.48 -0.61 24.28
C ARG A 88 -13.37 -0.55 23.05
N PHE A 89 -12.81 -0.90 21.88
CA PHE A 89 -13.50 -0.82 20.60
C PHE A 89 -13.66 -2.22 20.01
N SER A 90 -14.83 -2.48 19.45
CA SER A 90 -15.04 -3.69 18.64
C SER A 90 -14.19 -3.66 17.36
N GLN A 91 -13.88 -4.83 16.83
CA GLN A 91 -13.07 -4.92 15.61
C GLN A 91 -13.76 -4.30 14.39
N GLU A 92 -15.08 -4.47 14.26
CA GLU A 92 -15.88 -3.86 13.20
C GLU A 92 -15.84 -2.34 13.26
N LEU A 93 -15.88 -1.76 14.46
CA LEU A 93 -15.70 -0.32 14.61
C LEU A 93 -14.30 0.12 14.16
N LEU A 94 -13.23 -0.58 14.56
CA LEU A 94 -11.87 -0.23 14.14
C LEU A 94 -11.72 -0.28 12.61
N TYR A 95 -12.28 -1.30 11.96
CA TYR A 95 -12.33 -1.39 10.49
C TYR A 95 -13.03 -0.18 9.85
N GLN A 96 -14.20 0.22 10.38
CA GLN A 96 -14.95 1.37 9.88
C GLN A 96 -14.17 2.68 10.07
N LEU A 97 -13.54 2.87 11.23
CA LEU A 97 -12.71 4.05 11.50
C LEU A 97 -11.52 4.13 10.57
N THR A 98 -10.82 3.02 10.33
CA THR A 98 -9.70 2.95 9.39
C THR A 98 -10.17 3.26 7.97
N THR A 99 -11.31 2.70 7.54
CA THR A 99 -11.89 2.96 6.22
C THR A 99 -12.22 4.43 6.03
N LEU A 100 -12.92 5.07 6.97
CA LEU A 100 -13.23 6.50 6.92
C LEU A 100 -11.94 7.35 6.94
N SER A 101 -10.94 6.92 7.71
CA SER A 101 -9.66 7.63 7.82
C SER A 101 -8.89 7.70 6.51
N ASN A 102 -9.17 6.81 5.55
CA ASN A 102 -8.59 6.84 4.19
C ASN A 102 -9.16 7.97 3.33
N PHE A 103 -10.31 8.53 3.69
CA PHE A 103 -10.98 9.58 2.89
C PHE A 103 -10.92 10.95 3.55
N MET A 104 -10.80 11.01 4.88
CA MET A 104 -10.91 12.28 5.62
C MET A 104 -9.99 12.35 6.85
N PRO A 105 -9.73 13.58 7.37
CA PRO A 105 -8.96 13.77 8.59
C PRO A 105 -9.62 13.14 9.83
N TYR A 106 -8.83 12.71 10.81
CA TYR A 106 -9.31 11.96 11.98
C TYR A 106 -10.38 12.70 12.80
N ARG A 107 -10.28 14.02 12.93
CA ARG A 107 -11.32 14.82 13.60
C ARG A 107 -12.66 14.77 12.86
N LYS A 108 -12.64 14.77 11.52
CA LYS A 108 -13.85 14.66 10.71
C LYS A 108 -14.45 13.26 10.78
N VAL A 109 -13.61 12.21 10.85
CA VAL A 109 -14.11 10.85 11.15
C VAL A 109 -14.88 10.83 12.47
N ALA A 110 -14.36 11.44 13.52
CA ALA A 110 -15.07 11.54 14.80
C ALA A 110 -16.44 12.26 14.65
N SER A 111 -16.47 13.41 13.96
CA SER A 111 -17.73 14.12 13.68
C SER A 111 -18.73 13.29 12.87
N VAL A 112 -18.28 12.47 11.92
CA VAL A 112 -19.16 11.58 11.13
C VAL A 112 -19.74 10.47 11.99
N MET A 113 -18.94 9.90 12.89
CA MET A 113 -19.39 8.85 13.81
C MET A 113 -20.38 9.38 14.85
N GLU A 114 -20.18 10.62 15.30
CA GLU A 114 -21.13 11.32 16.14
C GLU A 114 -22.44 11.57 15.38
N LEU A 115 -22.37 12.22 14.20
CA LEU A 115 -23.54 12.60 13.41
C LEU A 115 -24.39 11.39 12.96
N LEU A 116 -23.77 10.33 12.46
CA LEU A 116 -24.50 9.22 11.84
C LEU A 116 -24.81 8.07 12.80
N LYS A 117 -24.09 7.98 13.91
CA LYS A 117 -24.18 6.81 14.80
C LYS A 117 -24.32 7.15 16.28
N ASN A 118 -24.34 8.44 16.67
CA ASN A 118 -24.24 8.87 18.07
C ASN A 118 -23.08 8.18 18.82
N ILE A 119 -21.97 7.90 18.12
CA ILE A 119 -20.78 7.29 18.71
C ILE A 119 -19.76 8.41 18.96
N TYR A 120 -19.58 8.73 20.23
CA TYR A 120 -18.66 9.78 20.68
C TYR A 120 -17.24 9.23 20.81
N ILE A 121 -16.39 9.55 19.84
CA ILE A 121 -14.98 9.13 19.81
C ILE A 121 -14.06 10.33 19.60
N THR A 122 -12.77 10.13 19.89
CA THR A 122 -11.76 11.18 19.70
C THR A 122 -10.93 10.92 18.46
N LYS A 123 -10.17 11.94 18.02
CA LYS A 123 -9.14 11.77 16.98
C LYS A 123 -8.13 10.65 17.33
N ASN A 124 -7.83 10.46 18.62
CA ASN A 124 -6.88 9.45 19.08
C ASN A 124 -7.48 8.04 18.97
N SER A 125 -8.80 7.91 19.09
CA SER A 125 -9.50 6.64 18.84
C SER A 125 -9.37 6.22 17.37
N VAL A 126 -9.47 7.18 16.44
CA VAL A 126 -9.27 6.95 15.01
C VAL A 126 -7.79 6.64 14.71
N GLN A 127 -6.86 7.34 15.33
CA GLN A 127 -5.43 7.03 15.22
C GLN A 127 -5.13 5.60 15.70
N ARG A 128 -5.71 5.18 16.84
CA ARG A 128 -5.57 3.82 17.36
C ARG A 128 -6.12 2.76 16.39
N ALA A 129 -7.20 3.05 15.67
CA ALA A 129 -7.70 2.15 14.64
C ALA A 129 -6.69 1.97 13.50
N LEU A 130 -6.00 3.04 13.11
CA LEU A 130 -4.93 2.95 12.13
C LEU A 130 -3.71 2.20 12.68
N GLU A 131 -3.33 2.42 13.93
CA GLU A 131 -2.24 1.67 14.59
C GLU A 131 -2.53 0.17 14.60
N THR A 132 -3.75 -0.23 14.98
CA THR A 132 -4.20 -1.63 14.91
C THR A 132 -4.21 -2.17 13.47
N ALA A 133 -4.60 -1.36 12.48
CA ALA A 133 -4.49 -1.77 11.08
C ALA A 133 -3.03 -2.01 10.67
N GLY A 134 -2.09 -1.21 11.18
CA GLY A 134 -0.67 -1.37 10.97
C GLY A 134 -0.12 -2.66 11.56
N GLU A 135 -0.51 -2.99 12.80
CA GLU A 135 -0.17 -4.26 13.46
C GLU A 135 -0.69 -5.46 12.65
N LEU A 136 -1.97 -5.43 12.25
CA LEU A 136 -2.56 -6.49 11.43
C LEU A 136 -1.87 -6.64 10.07
N LEU A 137 -1.40 -5.55 9.49
CA LEU A 137 -0.64 -5.58 8.24
C LEU A 137 0.76 -6.19 8.41
N GLU A 138 1.42 -5.94 9.53
CA GLU A 138 2.70 -6.56 9.91
C GLU A 138 2.50 -8.07 10.15
N GLU A 139 1.51 -8.45 10.97
CA GLU A 139 1.13 -9.86 11.23
C GLU A 139 0.80 -10.60 9.92
N ARG A 140 0.07 -9.96 9.00
CA ARG A 140 -0.29 -10.57 7.70
C ARG A 140 0.93 -10.75 6.81
N ASP A 141 1.88 -9.83 6.82
CA ASP A 141 3.13 -9.98 6.08
C ASP A 141 3.95 -11.15 6.63
N GLU A 142 4.02 -11.31 7.95
CA GLU A 142 4.70 -12.43 8.62
C GLU A 142 4.03 -13.76 8.30
N TYR A 143 2.70 -13.83 8.44
CA TYR A 143 1.91 -15.01 8.08
C TYR A 143 2.19 -15.47 6.64
N ARG A 144 2.26 -14.54 5.67
CA ARG A 144 2.54 -14.87 4.27
C ARG A 144 3.91 -15.49 4.04
N VAL A 145 4.90 -15.17 4.88
CA VAL A 145 6.24 -15.77 4.81
C VAL A 145 6.22 -17.19 5.38
N LEU A 146 5.46 -17.41 6.46
CA LEU A 146 5.38 -18.69 7.17
C LEU A 146 4.57 -19.73 6.40
N VAL A 147 3.46 -19.34 5.79
CA VAL A 147 2.58 -20.27 5.09
C VAL A 147 3.06 -20.52 3.67
N ALA A 148 3.02 -21.78 3.23
CA ALA A 148 3.34 -22.11 1.84
C ALA A 148 2.34 -21.41 0.90
N PRO A 149 2.78 -20.82 -0.21
CA PRO A 149 1.86 -20.17 -1.13
C PRO A 149 0.80 -21.19 -1.58
N GLU A 150 -0.47 -20.83 -1.41
CA GLU A 150 -1.57 -21.61 -1.96
C GLU A 150 -1.29 -21.85 -3.45
N LYS A 151 -1.55 -23.06 -3.95
CA LYS A 151 -1.50 -23.39 -5.38
C LYS A 151 -2.65 -22.70 -6.13
N LYS A 152 -2.72 -21.37 -6.08
CA LYS A 152 -3.60 -20.59 -6.95
C LYS A 152 -3.05 -20.68 -8.37
N LYS A 153 -3.97 -20.78 -9.33
CA LYS A 153 -3.63 -20.73 -10.75
C LYS A 153 -2.99 -19.36 -11.04
N LYS A 154 -1.70 -19.37 -11.37
CA LYS A 154 -0.96 -18.18 -11.76
C LYS A 154 -1.45 -17.69 -13.13
N ILE A 155 -1.38 -16.38 -13.33
CA ILE A 155 -1.72 -15.75 -14.60
C ILE A 155 -0.49 -15.87 -15.49
N LYS A 156 -0.64 -16.42 -16.71
CA LYS A 156 0.44 -16.48 -17.70
C LYS A 156 0.34 -15.27 -18.65
N PRO A 157 1.10 -14.18 -18.44
CA PRO A 157 1.05 -13.01 -19.31
C PRO A 157 1.92 -13.17 -20.55
N GLU A 158 1.42 -12.67 -21.68
CA GLU A 158 2.25 -12.39 -22.86
C GLU A 158 3.18 -11.20 -22.58
N ILE A 159 2.63 -10.13 -21.99
CA ILE A 159 3.36 -8.93 -21.59
C ILE A 159 3.05 -8.61 -20.14
N LEU A 160 4.11 -8.44 -19.34
CA LEU A 160 4.04 -7.98 -17.96
C LEU A 160 4.61 -6.56 -17.87
N TYR A 161 3.78 -5.63 -17.40
CA TYR A 161 4.14 -4.23 -17.20
C TYR A 161 4.46 -4.01 -15.73
N ILE A 162 5.58 -3.34 -15.44
CA ILE A 162 6.01 -2.99 -14.09
C ILE A 162 6.39 -1.51 -14.08
N GLU A 163 5.67 -0.69 -13.34
CA GLU A 163 6.01 0.72 -13.15
C GLU A 163 6.40 0.98 -11.70
N GLY A 164 7.32 1.91 -11.49
CA GLY A 164 7.72 2.34 -10.15
C GLY A 164 8.05 3.82 -10.09
N ASP A 165 7.55 4.48 -9.06
CA ASP A 165 7.74 5.91 -8.81
C ASP A 165 7.60 6.22 -7.31
N GLY A 166 8.20 7.33 -6.88
CA GLY A 166 8.27 7.77 -5.49
C GLY A 166 7.31 8.93 -5.18
N VAL A 167 6.52 8.81 -4.11
CA VAL A 167 5.64 9.89 -3.64
C VAL A 167 6.09 10.46 -2.30
N TRP A 168 6.44 11.74 -2.29
CA TRP A 168 6.83 12.45 -1.07
C TRP A 168 5.64 12.96 -0.26
N VAL A 169 5.60 12.69 1.04
CA VAL A 169 4.62 13.23 1.99
C VAL A 169 5.30 13.95 3.15
N LYS A 170 4.64 14.94 3.76
CA LYS A 170 5.22 15.73 4.85
C LYS A 170 5.37 14.89 6.13
N GLN A 171 6.51 14.99 6.78
CA GLN A 171 6.83 14.22 7.99
C GLN A 171 6.50 15.01 9.27
N SER A 172 5.90 14.36 10.27
CA SER A 172 5.77 14.92 11.62
C SER A 172 7.10 14.79 12.39
N HIS A 173 7.58 15.87 13.01
CA HIS A 173 8.78 15.91 13.86
C HIS A 173 10.00 15.22 13.23
N SER A 174 10.71 15.92 12.34
CA SER A 174 11.97 15.43 11.80
C SER A 174 13.08 15.61 12.86
N LYS A 175 13.67 14.49 13.32
CA LYS A 175 14.98 14.52 14.02
C LYS A 175 16.14 14.76 13.04
N SER A 176 15.87 14.65 11.74
CA SER A 176 16.76 14.96 10.61
C SER A 176 16.34 16.26 9.91
N GLU A 177 17.21 16.82 9.07
CA GLU A 177 16.87 18.00 8.24
C GLU A 177 15.77 17.72 7.20
N THR A 178 15.48 16.44 6.93
CA THR A 178 14.49 16.02 5.94
C THR A 178 13.06 16.15 6.48
N LYS A 179 12.29 17.07 5.89
CA LYS A 179 10.89 17.37 6.25
C LYS A 179 9.85 16.45 5.58
N SER A 180 10.30 15.42 4.87
CA SER A 180 9.44 14.55 4.06
C SER A 180 9.85 13.08 4.11
N VAL A 181 8.86 12.21 3.98
CA VAL A 181 9.01 10.76 3.81
C VAL A 181 8.64 10.41 2.37
N GLU A 182 9.46 9.58 1.73
CA GLU A 182 9.15 9.00 0.43
C GLU A 182 8.32 7.72 0.61
N LEU A 183 7.26 7.58 -0.18
CA LEU A 183 6.50 6.35 -0.36
C LEU A 183 6.93 5.73 -1.68
N SER A 184 7.61 4.59 -1.63
CA SER A 184 7.96 3.83 -2.82
C SER A 184 6.74 3.07 -3.30
N HIS A 185 6.25 3.38 -4.52
CA HIS A 185 5.05 2.79 -5.09
C HIS A 185 5.40 2.06 -6.38
N PHE A 186 5.09 0.76 -6.42
CA PHE A 186 5.20 -0.08 -7.60
C PHE A 186 3.83 -0.59 -8.04
N VAL A 187 3.66 -0.74 -9.35
CA VAL A 187 2.45 -1.28 -9.96
C VAL A 187 2.83 -2.34 -10.99
N VAL A 188 2.18 -3.49 -10.93
CA VAL A 188 2.33 -4.57 -11.92
C VAL A 188 0.98 -4.88 -12.54
N HIS A 189 0.95 -5.08 -13.86
CA HIS A 189 -0.28 -5.43 -14.58
C HIS A 189 0.01 -6.10 -15.94
N THR A 190 -1.00 -6.69 -16.57
CA THR A 190 -0.85 -7.43 -17.85
C THR A 190 -1.47 -6.67 -19.02
N GLY A 191 -1.25 -5.35 -19.06
CA GLY A 191 -1.82 -4.43 -20.05
C GLY A 191 -3.12 -3.75 -19.59
N SER A 192 -3.83 -3.16 -20.54
CA SER A 192 -5.03 -2.36 -20.30
C SER A 192 -6.20 -2.80 -21.19
N LYS A 193 -7.43 -2.59 -20.72
CA LYS A 193 -8.66 -2.73 -21.50
C LYS A 193 -9.18 -1.32 -21.82
N LYS A 194 -9.37 -1.04 -23.12
CA LYS A 194 -10.00 0.20 -23.58
C LYS A 194 -11.50 0.16 -23.29
N GLY A 195 -12.01 1.26 -22.77
CA GLY A 195 -13.43 1.54 -22.51
C GLY A 195 -13.63 3.06 -22.44
N LYS A 196 -14.69 3.55 -21.78
CA LYS A 196 -14.85 5.00 -21.51
C LYS A 196 -13.70 5.57 -20.67
N ARG A 197 -13.12 4.73 -19.80
CA ARG A 197 -11.83 4.93 -19.13
C ARG A 197 -11.03 3.66 -19.26
N ASN A 198 -9.71 3.78 -19.47
CA ASN A 198 -8.82 2.62 -19.53
C ASN A 198 -8.72 1.98 -18.14
N VAL A 199 -8.86 0.66 -18.08
CA VAL A 199 -8.71 -0.13 -16.84
C VAL A 199 -7.56 -1.11 -17.02
N LEU A 200 -6.65 -1.15 -16.04
CA LEU A 200 -5.51 -2.08 -16.05
C LEU A 200 -5.98 -3.50 -15.72
N LYS A 201 -5.50 -4.48 -16.48
CA LYS A 201 -5.83 -5.90 -16.29
C LYS A 201 -4.90 -6.52 -15.26
N ASN A 202 -5.46 -7.32 -14.34
CA ASN A 202 -4.69 -8.05 -13.32
C ASN A 202 -3.73 -7.15 -12.54
N LYS A 203 -4.18 -5.92 -12.25
CA LYS A 203 -3.37 -4.90 -11.60
C LYS A 203 -3.13 -5.24 -10.14
N MET A 204 -1.89 -5.19 -9.71
CA MET A 204 -1.48 -5.30 -8.32
C MET A 204 -0.55 -4.15 -7.98
N GLU A 205 -0.60 -3.69 -6.73
CA GLU A 205 0.12 -2.49 -6.30
C GLU A 205 0.81 -2.76 -4.97
N VAL A 206 2.03 -2.24 -4.85
CA VAL A 206 2.84 -2.35 -3.64
C VAL A 206 3.30 -0.95 -3.26
N ILE A 207 3.06 -0.55 -2.02
CA ILE A 207 3.54 0.73 -1.48
C ILE A 207 4.15 0.52 -0.11
N SER A 208 5.25 1.23 0.15
CA SER A 208 5.90 1.23 1.46
C SER A 208 6.81 2.44 1.62
N THR A 209 7.00 2.88 2.86
CA THR A 209 7.99 3.93 3.21
C THR A 209 9.43 3.44 3.17
N ARG A 210 9.62 2.11 3.05
CA ARG A 210 10.91 1.44 2.94
C ARG A 210 11.03 0.85 1.54
N TYR A 211 11.96 1.39 0.76
CA TYR A 211 12.18 1.00 -0.63
C TYR A 211 12.45 -0.51 -0.79
N TYR A 212 13.40 -1.08 -0.03
CA TYR A 212 13.74 -2.50 -0.14
C TYR A 212 12.54 -3.40 0.19
N THR A 213 11.79 -3.07 1.25
CA THR A 213 10.55 -3.79 1.59
C THR A 213 9.50 -3.70 0.48
N ALA A 214 9.39 -2.56 -0.22
CA ALA A 214 8.49 -2.43 -1.36
C ALA A 214 8.94 -3.29 -2.55
N LYS A 215 10.25 -3.33 -2.82
CA LYS A 215 10.85 -4.15 -3.89
C LYS A 215 10.67 -5.65 -3.62
N ASP A 216 10.95 -6.11 -2.40
CA ASP A 216 10.80 -7.52 -2.03
C ASP A 216 9.33 -7.96 -2.14
N LYS A 217 8.41 -7.13 -1.64
CA LYS A 217 6.97 -7.37 -1.80
C LYS A 217 6.53 -7.38 -3.26
N LEU A 218 7.11 -6.54 -4.11
CA LEU A 218 6.84 -6.58 -5.56
C LEU A 218 7.29 -7.90 -6.17
N LEU A 219 8.49 -8.37 -5.84
CA LEU A 219 8.98 -9.67 -6.30
C LEU A 219 8.05 -10.80 -5.84
N ASP A 220 7.67 -10.81 -4.56
CA ASP A 220 6.75 -11.81 -4.01
C ASP A 220 5.39 -11.79 -4.71
N VAL A 221 4.86 -10.60 -5.01
CA VAL A 221 3.61 -10.45 -5.78
C VAL A 221 3.78 -11.05 -7.18
N ILE A 222 4.88 -10.74 -7.87
CA ILE A 222 5.13 -11.28 -9.20
C ILE A 222 5.23 -12.81 -9.16
N TYR A 223 6.06 -13.36 -8.27
CA TYR A 223 6.27 -14.80 -8.13
C TYR A 223 4.99 -15.57 -7.79
N ASN A 224 4.15 -15.03 -6.92
CA ASN A 224 2.96 -15.75 -6.45
C ASN A 224 1.77 -15.64 -7.41
N HIS A 225 1.67 -14.56 -8.18
CA HIS A 225 0.49 -14.31 -9.01
C HIS A 225 0.71 -14.49 -10.51
N PHE A 226 1.95 -14.42 -11.00
CA PHE A 226 2.25 -14.50 -12.43
C PHE A 226 3.20 -15.66 -12.73
N GLU A 227 2.91 -16.36 -13.81
CA GLU A 227 3.77 -17.36 -14.42
C GLU A 227 4.56 -16.68 -15.54
N VAL A 228 5.71 -16.10 -15.18
CA VAL A 228 6.63 -15.51 -16.16
C VAL A 228 7.40 -16.63 -16.83
N THR A 229 7.35 -16.66 -18.16
CA THR A 229 7.94 -17.72 -18.99
C THR A 229 8.98 -17.14 -19.95
N PRO A 230 9.83 -17.97 -20.59
CA PRO A 230 10.73 -17.52 -21.64
C PRO A 230 10.04 -16.91 -22.86
N GLU A 231 8.71 -17.01 -22.98
CA GLU A 231 7.91 -16.33 -24.00
C GLU A 231 7.41 -14.94 -23.55
N THR A 232 7.41 -14.67 -22.25
CA THR A 232 6.88 -13.43 -21.66
C THR A 232 7.81 -12.25 -21.93
N ILE A 233 7.24 -11.11 -22.33
CA ILE A 233 7.96 -9.82 -22.44
C ILE A 233 7.73 -9.02 -21.17
N ILE A 234 8.79 -8.46 -20.58
CA ILE A 234 8.68 -7.52 -19.45
C ILE A 234 8.90 -6.10 -19.96
N ILE A 235 7.98 -5.21 -19.62
CA ILE A 235 8.09 -3.77 -19.89
C ILE A 235 8.18 -3.04 -18.55
N THR A 236 9.20 -2.22 -18.37
CA THR A 236 9.38 -1.41 -17.18
C THR A 236 9.32 0.08 -17.48
N ASN A 237 8.78 0.87 -16.55
CA ASN A 237 8.75 2.34 -16.64
C ASN A 237 9.03 3.00 -15.29
N SER A 238 9.81 4.08 -15.30
CA SER A 238 10.07 4.89 -14.12
C SER A 238 10.58 6.30 -14.45
N ASP A 239 10.64 7.16 -13.42
CA ASP A 239 11.22 8.50 -13.47
C ASP A 239 12.77 8.50 -13.47
N GLY A 240 13.41 7.35 -13.19
CA GLY A 240 14.86 7.24 -13.07
C GLY A 240 15.43 7.81 -11.75
N GLY A 241 14.58 8.05 -10.74
CA GLY A 241 14.95 8.51 -9.41
C GLY A 241 15.76 7.49 -8.61
N HIS A 242 16.12 7.85 -7.37
CA HIS A 242 16.83 6.92 -6.48
C HIS A 242 15.94 5.70 -6.19
N GLY A 243 16.45 4.50 -6.43
CA GLY A 243 15.65 3.27 -6.35
C GLY A 243 14.87 2.92 -7.64
N TYR A 244 14.76 3.82 -8.62
CA TYR A 244 14.01 3.57 -9.85
C TYR A 244 14.88 3.68 -11.11
N SER A 245 16.17 3.40 -10.97
CA SER A 245 17.11 3.46 -12.09
C SER A 245 16.91 2.30 -13.08
N PRO A 246 17.28 2.47 -14.36
CA PRO A 246 17.17 1.40 -15.36
C PRO A 246 17.88 0.10 -14.96
N HIS A 247 19.02 0.19 -14.29
CA HIS A 247 19.78 -0.98 -13.83
C HIS A 247 18.98 -1.79 -12.80
N ILE A 248 18.31 -1.13 -11.87
CA ILE A 248 17.51 -1.80 -10.84
C ILE A 248 16.36 -2.60 -11.49
N PHE A 249 15.68 -2.01 -12.47
CA PHE A 249 14.63 -2.69 -13.22
C PHE A 249 15.18 -3.81 -14.12
N GLN A 250 16.37 -3.63 -14.68
CA GLN A 250 17.07 -4.69 -15.41
C GLN A 250 17.36 -5.90 -14.51
N ASP A 251 17.86 -5.68 -13.29
CA ASP A 251 18.13 -6.76 -12.34
C ASP A 251 16.84 -7.46 -11.92
N LEU A 252 15.79 -6.67 -11.63
CA LEU A 252 14.47 -7.18 -11.29
C LEU A 252 13.89 -8.05 -12.42
N ALA A 253 13.92 -7.57 -13.66
CA ALA A 253 13.41 -8.32 -14.81
C ALA A 253 14.23 -9.59 -15.08
N SER A 254 15.56 -9.51 -14.93
CA SER A 254 16.47 -10.64 -15.17
C SER A 254 16.22 -11.83 -14.23
N ALA A 255 15.73 -11.57 -13.01
CA ALA A 255 15.36 -12.61 -12.06
C ALA A 255 14.28 -13.58 -12.61
N PHE A 256 13.43 -13.12 -13.54
CA PHE A 256 12.34 -13.89 -14.10
C PHE A 256 12.65 -14.53 -15.48
N LYS A 257 13.85 -14.30 -16.03
CA LYS A 257 14.30 -14.84 -17.33
C LYS A 257 13.28 -14.67 -18.48
N PRO A 258 12.79 -13.44 -18.75
CA PRO A 258 11.82 -13.18 -19.80
C PRO A 258 12.43 -13.32 -21.20
N LYS A 259 11.58 -13.41 -22.23
CA LYS A 259 11.97 -13.34 -23.65
C LYS A 259 12.80 -12.09 -23.96
N ALA A 260 12.31 -10.95 -23.46
CA ALA A 260 12.89 -9.64 -23.67
C ALA A 260 12.47 -8.71 -22.53
N HIS A 261 13.33 -7.72 -22.26
CA HIS A 261 13.06 -6.63 -21.33
C HIS A 261 13.22 -5.28 -22.03
N PHE A 262 12.20 -4.44 -21.94
CA PHE A 262 12.23 -3.06 -22.42
C PHE A 262 12.01 -2.10 -21.26
N HIS A 263 12.96 -1.20 -21.05
CA HIS A 263 12.85 -0.13 -20.06
C HIS A 263 12.61 1.21 -20.73
N PHE A 264 11.65 1.96 -20.21
CA PHE A 264 11.28 3.29 -20.70
C PHE A 264 11.35 4.31 -19.56
N TRP A 265 11.76 5.52 -19.86
CA TRP A 265 11.56 6.65 -18.97
C TRP A 265 10.13 7.15 -19.02
N ASP A 266 9.61 7.59 -17.88
CA ASP A 266 8.33 8.26 -17.81
C ASP A 266 8.38 9.55 -18.62
N ALA A 267 7.57 9.61 -19.68
CA ALA A 267 7.53 10.74 -20.59
C ALA A 267 7.04 12.03 -19.92
N PHE A 268 6.12 11.94 -18.96
CA PHE A 268 5.65 13.10 -18.20
C PHE A 268 6.80 13.70 -17.38
N HIS A 269 7.57 12.86 -16.67
CA HIS A 269 8.72 13.33 -15.87
C HIS A 269 9.83 13.91 -16.75
N VAL A 270 10.13 13.29 -17.89
CA VAL A 270 11.08 13.85 -18.87
C VAL A 270 10.59 15.21 -19.38
N HIS A 271 9.31 15.33 -19.73
CA HIS A 271 8.76 16.60 -20.20
C HIS A 271 8.75 17.67 -19.11
N GLN A 272 8.42 17.30 -17.88
CA GLN A 272 8.42 18.21 -16.74
C GLN A 272 9.83 18.70 -16.44
N ALA A 273 10.83 17.82 -16.46
CA ALA A 273 12.23 18.18 -16.26
C ALA A 273 12.74 19.16 -17.34
N LEU A 274 12.38 18.94 -18.61
CA LEU A 274 12.67 19.88 -19.69
C LEU A 274 12.04 21.25 -19.43
N LYS A 275 10.75 21.30 -19.06
CA LYS A 275 10.08 22.58 -18.79
C LYS A 275 10.71 23.34 -17.63
N ILE A 276 10.99 22.66 -16.51
CA ILE A 276 11.58 23.29 -15.32
C ILE A 276 12.95 23.91 -15.64
N ASN A 277 13.77 23.23 -16.45
CA ASN A 277 15.14 23.66 -16.71
C ASN A 277 15.30 24.58 -17.93
N LEU A 278 14.45 24.45 -18.96
CA LEU A 278 14.58 25.19 -20.22
C LEU A 278 13.61 26.36 -20.35
N THR A 279 12.37 26.23 -19.88
CA THR A 279 11.36 27.28 -20.08
C THR A 279 11.73 28.63 -19.43
N PRO A 280 12.37 28.67 -18.25
CA PRO A 280 12.88 29.93 -17.69
C PRO A 280 13.98 30.59 -18.52
N LEU A 281 14.65 29.86 -19.41
CA LEU A 281 15.74 30.35 -20.26
C LEU A 281 15.21 30.73 -21.64
N SER A 282 14.42 29.85 -22.26
CA SER A 282 13.76 30.09 -23.55
C SER A 282 12.65 29.07 -23.80
N ALA A 283 11.48 29.57 -24.19
CA ALA A 283 10.37 28.74 -24.66
C ALA A 283 10.73 28.00 -25.95
N GLU A 284 11.46 28.65 -26.87
CA GLU A 284 11.90 28.07 -28.15
C GLU A 284 12.86 26.89 -27.93
N LEU A 285 13.83 27.02 -27.02
CA LEU A 285 14.73 25.93 -26.65
C LEU A 285 13.97 24.74 -26.05
N THR A 286 12.91 25.00 -25.29
CA THR A 286 12.03 23.95 -24.74
C THR A 286 11.32 23.18 -25.87
N GLU A 287 10.76 23.88 -26.85
CA GLU A 287 10.10 23.26 -28.01
C GLU A 287 11.08 22.46 -28.88
N GLU A 288 12.28 23.00 -29.12
CA GLU A 288 13.31 22.32 -29.88
C GLU A 288 13.80 21.05 -29.17
N ALA A 289 13.93 21.07 -27.84
CA ALA A 289 14.23 19.88 -27.06
C ALA A 289 13.14 18.81 -27.19
N PHE A 290 11.85 19.19 -27.17
CA PHE A 290 10.75 18.25 -27.42
C PHE A 290 10.80 17.64 -28.82
N LYS A 291 11.08 18.46 -29.84
CA LYS A 291 11.25 17.99 -31.23
C LYS A 291 12.43 17.01 -31.33
N ALA A 292 13.55 17.30 -30.67
CA ALA A 292 14.73 16.44 -30.66
C ALA A 292 14.45 15.08 -30.02
N ILE A 293 13.75 15.03 -28.87
CA ILE A 293 13.34 13.78 -28.24
C ILE A 293 12.39 12.99 -29.16
N LYS A 294 11.36 13.64 -29.70
CA LYS A 294 10.38 13.01 -30.60
C LYS A 294 11.05 12.40 -31.84
N LYS A 295 12.03 13.09 -32.41
CA LYS A 295 12.81 12.65 -33.58
C LYS A 295 13.99 11.73 -33.26
N ARG A 296 14.22 11.41 -31.98
CA ARG A 296 15.37 10.59 -31.53
C ARG A 296 16.74 11.19 -31.87
N ASP A 297 16.81 12.51 -31.95
CA ASP A 297 18.02 13.24 -32.31
C ASP A 297 18.80 13.69 -31.08
N LYS A 298 19.71 12.82 -30.62
CA LYS A 298 20.58 13.10 -29.46
C LYS A 298 21.53 14.27 -29.72
N SER A 299 21.98 14.44 -30.97
CA SER A 299 22.93 15.50 -31.35
C SER A 299 22.27 16.86 -31.23
N ARG A 300 21.07 17.02 -31.83
CA ARG A 300 20.28 18.24 -31.71
C ARG A 300 19.88 18.55 -30.28
N LEU A 301 19.50 17.54 -29.49
CA LEU A 301 19.22 17.73 -28.07
C LEU A 301 20.46 18.26 -27.33
N LYS A 302 21.65 17.71 -27.62
CA LYS A 302 22.90 18.21 -27.03
C LYS A 302 23.12 19.68 -27.39
N THR A 303 22.99 20.06 -28.66
CA THR A 303 23.12 21.46 -29.10
C THR A 303 22.16 22.38 -28.34
N VAL A 304 20.88 22.01 -28.23
CA VAL A 304 19.89 22.80 -27.48
C VAL A 304 20.28 22.97 -26.01
N LEU A 305 20.77 21.90 -25.37
CA LEU A 305 21.21 21.94 -23.97
C LEU A 305 22.52 22.72 -23.80
N ASP A 306 23.44 22.68 -24.76
CA ASP A 306 24.68 23.48 -24.77
C ASP A 306 24.33 24.98 -24.89
N THR A 307 23.40 25.35 -25.78
CA THR A 307 22.90 26.73 -25.91
C THR A 307 22.21 27.18 -24.63
N ALA A 308 21.32 26.35 -24.05
CA ALA A 308 20.66 26.69 -22.78
C ALA A 308 21.66 26.89 -21.64
N GLU A 309 22.70 26.05 -21.55
CA GLU A 309 23.76 26.17 -20.53
C GLU A 309 24.50 27.52 -20.63
N SER A 310 24.73 28.03 -21.85
CA SER A 310 25.38 29.34 -22.08
C SER A 310 24.56 30.56 -21.63
N LEU A 311 23.25 30.39 -21.40
CA LEU A 311 22.35 31.45 -20.94
C LEU A 311 22.23 31.51 -19.41
N ILE A 312 22.99 30.69 -18.68
CA ILE A 312 22.91 30.58 -17.22
C ILE A 312 24.04 31.39 -16.58
N ASP A 313 23.68 32.52 -15.96
CA ASP A 313 24.65 33.42 -15.32
C ASP A 313 24.95 33.08 -13.85
N SER A 314 24.27 32.09 -13.27
CA SER A 314 24.39 31.75 -11.84
C SER A 314 25.08 30.41 -11.64
N ASP A 315 26.18 30.38 -10.87
CA ASP A 315 26.98 29.18 -10.58
C ASP A 315 26.14 28.00 -10.05
N ASN A 316 25.23 28.26 -9.12
CA ASN A 316 24.36 27.22 -8.55
C ASN A 316 23.38 26.65 -9.59
N LYS A 317 22.79 27.53 -10.42
CA LYS A 317 21.94 27.09 -11.53
C LYS A 317 22.74 26.34 -12.58
N PHE A 318 23.96 26.76 -12.85
CA PHE A 318 24.88 26.13 -13.80
C PHE A 318 25.22 24.71 -13.38
N GLU A 319 25.59 24.50 -12.12
CA GLU A 319 25.82 23.15 -11.60
C GLU A 319 24.58 22.26 -11.68
N THR A 320 23.44 22.78 -11.25
CA THR A 320 22.16 22.04 -11.24
C THR A 320 21.75 21.64 -12.65
N PHE A 321 21.84 22.58 -13.60
CA PHE A 321 21.57 22.34 -15.01
C PHE A 321 22.57 21.35 -15.61
N GLY A 322 23.86 21.47 -15.29
CA GLY A 322 24.89 20.53 -15.74
C GLY A 322 24.61 19.09 -15.28
N ARG A 323 24.11 18.90 -14.05
CA ARG A 323 23.66 17.57 -13.57
C ARG A 323 22.47 17.05 -14.39
N PHE A 324 21.46 17.89 -14.61
CA PHE A 324 20.30 17.57 -15.44
C PHE A 324 20.70 17.16 -16.88
N LYS A 325 21.51 17.99 -17.54
CA LYS A 325 22.04 17.76 -18.89
C LYS A 325 22.79 16.45 -18.99
N ARG A 326 23.73 16.18 -18.06
CA ARG A 326 24.48 14.91 -18.03
C ARG A 326 23.55 13.71 -17.86
N GLN A 327 22.57 13.79 -16.96
CA GLN A 327 21.63 12.70 -16.71
C GLN A 327 20.76 12.40 -17.93
N LEU A 328 20.17 13.44 -18.55
CA LEU A 328 19.32 13.29 -19.73
C LEU A 328 20.09 12.73 -20.94
N LEU A 329 21.29 13.24 -21.21
CA LEU A 329 22.09 12.78 -22.36
C LEU A 329 22.65 11.36 -22.16
N ARG A 330 23.06 11.01 -20.94
CA ARG A 330 23.54 9.65 -20.62
C ARG A 330 22.45 8.61 -20.83
N ASN A 331 21.23 8.95 -20.43
CA ASN A 331 20.10 8.02 -20.41
C ASN A 331 19.12 8.25 -21.58
N PHE A 332 19.52 9.03 -22.59
CA PHE A 332 18.68 9.40 -23.73
C PHE A 332 18.05 8.20 -24.44
N GLN A 333 18.72 7.04 -24.43
CA GLN A 333 18.19 5.82 -25.04
C GLN A 333 16.82 5.42 -24.48
N TYR A 334 16.54 5.67 -23.20
CA TYR A 334 15.29 5.31 -22.52
C TYR A 334 14.14 6.27 -22.78
N THR A 335 14.37 7.41 -23.46
CA THR A 335 13.30 8.34 -23.88
C THR A 335 12.49 7.82 -25.08
N ILE A 336 12.88 6.67 -25.63
CA ILE A 336 12.12 5.99 -26.69
C ILE A 336 10.72 5.65 -26.19
N THR A 337 9.72 5.77 -27.06
CA THR A 337 8.33 5.44 -26.69
C THR A 337 8.02 3.97 -27.00
N PRO A 338 7.06 3.34 -26.29
CA PRO A 338 6.62 1.98 -26.61
C PRO A 338 6.21 1.81 -28.09
N LYS A 339 5.52 2.81 -28.66
CA LYS A 339 5.09 2.78 -30.08
C LYS A 339 6.26 2.68 -31.05
N GLN A 340 7.38 3.35 -30.76
CA GLN A 340 8.58 3.32 -31.61
C GLN A 340 9.27 1.94 -31.58
N MET A 341 8.99 1.12 -30.57
CA MET A 341 9.47 -0.26 -30.45
C MET A 341 8.43 -1.28 -30.96
N GLY A 342 7.36 -0.84 -31.62
CA GLY A 342 6.26 -1.71 -32.07
C GLY A 342 5.35 -2.20 -30.94
N LEU A 343 5.46 -1.64 -29.73
CA LEU A 343 4.67 -2.02 -28.56
C LEU A 343 3.47 -1.07 -28.39
N SER A 344 2.40 -1.59 -27.77
CA SER A 344 1.27 -0.75 -27.40
C SER A 344 1.69 0.27 -26.34
N SER A 345 1.37 1.55 -26.56
CA SER A 345 1.47 2.59 -25.52
C SER A 345 0.37 2.48 -24.46
N SER A 346 -0.57 1.55 -24.61
CA SER A 346 -1.74 1.44 -23.73
C SER A 346 -1.34 0.68 -22.46
N GLY A 347 -0.88 1.40 -21.45
CA GLY A 347 -0.46 0.82 -20.16
C GLY A 347 0.97 1.15 -19.75
N VAL A 348 1.55 2.23 -20.27
CA VAL A 348 2.81 2.83 -19.78
C VAL A 348 2.53 4.27 -19.34
N GLY A 349 3.11 4.72 -18.23
CA GLY A 349 2.96 6.07 -17.71
C GLY A 349 1.65 6.23 -16.93
N ILE A 350 1.35 5.26 -16.05
CA ILE A 350 0.10 5.22 -15.26
C ILE A 350 0.30 5.69 -13.83
N MET A 351 1.55 5.84 -13.36
CA MET A 351 1.87 6.14 -11.95
C MET A 351 1.17 7.38 -11.40
N GLU A 352 1.09 8.48 -12.14
CA GLU A 352 0.41 9.70 -11.66
C GLU A 352 -1.07 9.43 -11.31
N SER A 353 -1.76 8.62 -12.12
CA SER A 353 -3.14 8.22 -11.84
C SER A 353 -3.25 7.32 -10.61
N GLN A 354 -2.24 6.47 -10.36
CA GLN A 354 -2.21 5.58 -9.19
C GLN A 354 -1.82 6.33 -7.91
N HIS A 355 -1.00 7.37 -8.02
CA HIS A 355 -0.65 8.26 -6.91
C HIS A 355 -1.86 9.06 -6.42
N ARG A 356 -2.78 9.45 -7.30
CA ARG A 356 -3.92 10.34 -6.99
C ARG A 356 -4.71 9.90 -5.74
N LYS A 357 -4.99 8.61 -5.58
CA LYS A 357 -5.71 8.08 -4.41
C LYS A 357 -4.93 8.25 -3.09
N VAL A 358 -3.61 8.14 -3.14
CA VAL A 358 -2.72 8.33 -1.97
C VAL A 358 -2.55 9.82 -1.72
N THR A 359 -2.22 10.61 -2.75
CA THR A 359 -1.92 12.03 -2.63
C THR A 359 -3.15 12.85 -2.21
N TYR A 360 -4.36 12.49 -2.64
CA TYR A 360 -5.58 13.18 -2.21
C TYR A 360 -5.82 13.11 -0.72
N ARG A 361 -5.43 12.00 -0.09
CA ARG A 361 -5.55 11.84 1.35
C ARG A 361 -4.31 12.30 2.10
N MET A 362 -3.11 12.17 1.53
CA MET A 362 -1.86 12.29 2.29
C MET A 362 -1.06 13.57 1.99
N LYS A 363 -1.29 14.22 0.84
CA LYS A 363 -0.66 15.51 0.50
C LYS A 363 -1.58 16.68 0.81
N ASN A 364 -0.97 17.84 1.01
CA ASN A 364 -1.63 19.13 1.24
C ASN A 364 -2.47 19.15 2.53
N ARG A 365 -3.19 20.25 2.79
CA ARG A 365 -4.10 20.42 3.95
C ARG A 365 -3.46 20.30 5.34
N GLY A 366 -2.17 20.64 5.47
CA GLY A 366 -1.48 20.66 6.76
C GLY A 366 -1.32 19.28 7.40
N MET A 367 -1.32 18.21 6.61
CA MET A 367 -1.18 16.84 7.11
C MET A 367 0.29 16.46 7.28
N TYR A 368 0.58 15.75 8.35
CA TYR A 368 1.91 15.29 8.72
C TYR A 368 1.84 13.83 9.15
N TRP A 369 2.86 13.07 8.78
CA TRP A 369 2.88 11.63 9.00
C TRP A 369 4.18 11.22 9.67
N SER A 370 4.09 10.32 10.65
CA SER A 370 5.27 9.53 11.02
C SER A 370 5.57 8.54 9.90
N LYS A 371 6.79 8.00 9.83
CA LYS A 371 7.12 6.95 8.85
C LYS A 371 6.16 5.75 8.95
N LYS A 372 5.92 5.24 10.16
CA LYS A 372 4.95 4.15 10.38
C LYS A 372 3.54 4.55 9.95
N GLY A 373 3.07 5.74 10.32
CA GLY A 373 1.75 6.22 9.94
C GLY A 373 1.57 6.43 8.44
N ALA A 374 2.60 6.90 7.74
CA ALA A 374 2.58 7.03 6.28
C ALA A 374 2.52 5.67 5.59
N ASP A 375 3.28 4.69 6.08
CA ASP A 375 3.27 3.31 5.58
C ASP A 375 1.88 2.68 5.72
N THR A 376 1.33 2.71 6.94
CA THR A 376 0.03 2.11 7.22
C THR A 376 -1.10 2.81 6.45
N MET A 377 -1.13 4.15 6.43
CA MET A 377 -2.14 4.91 5.69
C MET A 377 -2.08 4.60 4.19
N SER A 378 -0.90 4.63 3.59
CA SER A 378 -0.76 4.36 2.16
C SER A 378 -1.20 2.94 1.78
N ARG A 379 -0.81 1.93 2.56
CA ARG A 379 -1.23 0.53 2.38
C ARG A 379 -2.73 0.34 2.55
N THR A 380 -3.32 0.92 3.59
CA THR A 380 -4.77 0.82 3.84
C THR A 380 -5.60 1.54 2.76
N ILE A 381 -5.12 2.65 2.19
CA ILE A 381 -5.74 3.30 1.02
C ILE A 381 -5.75 2.37 -0.20
N LEU A 382 -4.64 1.68 -0.47
CA LEU A 382 -4.57 0.73 -1.59
C LEU A 382 -5.55 -0.44 -1.39
N LEU A 383 -5.53 -1.06 -0.21
CA LEU A 383 -6.41 -2.18 0.13
C LEU A 383 -7.89 -1.79 0.11
N ASN A 384 -8.22 -0.56 0.50
CA ASN A 384 -9.58 -0.07 0.41
C ASN A 384 -10.04 0.11 -1.04
N HIS A 385 -9.13 0.50 -1.95
CA HIS A 385 -9.44 0.57 -3.38
C HIS A 385 -9.59 -0.80 -4.04
N THR A 386 -8.94 -1.84 -3.52
CA THR A 386 -9.08 -3.23 -4.01
C THR A 386 -10.21 -4.01 -3.32
N GLY A 387 -10.79 -3.46 -2.25
CA GLY A 387 -11.81 -4.14 -1.44
C GLY A 387 -11.25 -5.15 -0.43
N GLU A 388 -9.92 -5.23 -0.29
CA GLU A 388 -9.21 -6.23 0.52
C GLU A 388 -8.91 -5.75 1.95
N LEU A 389 -9.27 -4.51 2.30
CA LEU A 389 -9.05 -4.00 3.66
C LEU A 389 -9.81 -4.82 4.70
N ARG A 390 -11.02 -5.30 4.35
CA ARG A 390 -11.82 -6.13 5.27
C ARG A 390 -11.13 -7.45 5.61
N GLU A 391 -10.46 -8.07 4.63
CA GLU A 391 -9.68 -9.30 4.82
C GLU A 391 -8.51 -9.11 5.78
N VAL A 392 -7.93 -7.90 5.87
CA VAL A 392 -6.90 -7.62 6.90
C VAL A 392 -7.49 -7.69 8.31
N PHE A 393 -8.73 -7.25 8.52
CA PHE A 393 -9.35 -7.30 9.84
C PHE A 393 -9.94 -8.67 10.16
N PHE A 394 -10.56 -9.33 9.18
CA PHE A 394 -11.45 -10.47 9.42
C PHE A 394 -11.08 -11.75 8.68
N GLY A 395 -10.00 -11.76 7.89
CA GLY A 395 -9.63 -12.94 7.11
C GLY A 395 -9.17 -14.10 7.99
N ASP A 396 -9.41 -15.32 7.50
CA ASP A 396 -9.12 -16.58 8.19
C ASP A 396 -7.62 -16.76 8.53
N TRP A 397 -6.76 -16.06 7.80
CA TRP A 397 -5.31 -15.99 8.03
C TRP A 397 -4.97 -15.64 9.48
N ARG A 398 -5.82 -14.89 10.19
CA ARG A 398 -5.59 -14.49 11.58
C ARG A 398 -5.64 -15.68 12.53
N THR A 399 -6.68 -16.51 12.39
CA THR A 399 -6.84 -17.72 13.22
C THR A 399 -5.75 -18.73 12.90
N GLU A 400 -5.35 -18.84 11.63
CA GLU A 400 -4.21 -19.67 11.26
C GLU A 400 -2.89 -19.14 11.79
N TYR A 401 -2.68 -17.82 11.75
CA TYR A 401 -1.49 -17.19 12.29
C TYR A 401 -1.37 -17.39 13.81
N GLU A 402 -2.48 -17.23 14.54
CA GLU A 402 -2.55 -17.52 15.98
C GLU A 402 -2.14 -18.98 16.28
N LYS A 403 -2.64 -19.95 15.51
CA LYS A 403 -2.21 -21.36 15.64
C LYS A 403 -0.73 -21.57 15.36
N ILE A 404 -0.17 -20.89 14.36
CA ILE A 404 1.26 -20.98 14.03
C ILE A 404 2.10 -20.41 15.18
N GLN A 405 1.69 -19.29 15.78
CA GLN A 405 2.37 -18.68 16.92
C GLN A 405 2.33 -19.55 18.19
N GLU A 406 1.27 -20.35 18.35
CA GLU A 406 1.13 -21.31 19.46
C GLU A 406 2.03 -22.56 19.31
N LEU A 407 2.52 -22.87 18.10
CA LEU A 407 3.47 -23.95 17.84
C LEU A 407 4.91 -23.43 18.06
N GLU A 408 5.58 -23.90 19.12
CA GLU A 408 6.86 -23.42 19.69
C GLU A 408 7.85 -22.67 18.74
N GLY A 409 8.33 -21.51 19.21
CA GLY A 409 9.10 -20.51 18.45
C GLY A 409 10.45 -20.93 17.82
N VAL A 410 10.98 -22.12 18.14
CA VAL A 410 12.26 -22.60 17.57
C VAL A 410 12.10 -23.05 16.10
N GLN A 411 10.91 -23.50 15.69
CA GLN A 411 10.65 -23.86 14.28
C GLN A 411 10.37 -22.62 13.40
N ILE A 412 9.80 -21.56 13.98
CA ILE A 412 9.46 -20.31 13.29
C ILE A 412 10.73 -19.56 12.85
N GLU A 413 11.76 -19.47 13.69
CA GLU A 413 13.05 -18.85 13.32
C GLU A 413 13.77 -19.62 12.19
N ARG A 414 13.73 -20.96 12.20
CA ARG A 414 14.31 -21.78 11.13
C ARG A 414 13.55 -21.60 9.81
N LEU A 415 12.22 -21.61 9.83
CA LEU A 415 11.38 -21.45 8.65
C LEU A 415 11.49 -20.04 8.03
N THR A 416 11.52 -18.99 8.86
CA THR A 416 11.69 -17.60 8.41
C THR A 416 13.08 -17.34 7.84
N THR A 417 14.14 -17.89 8.45
CA THR A 417 15.52 -17.75 7.96
C THR A 417 15.73 -18.51 6.65
N PHE A 418 15.22 -19.74 6.55
CA PHE A 418 15.35 -20.57 5.35
C PHE A 418 14.61 -19.96 4.15
N ARG A 419 13.42 -19.39 4.35
CA ARG A 419 12.66 -18.76 3.25
C ARG A 419 13.15 -17.37 2.90
N LYS A 420 13.60 -16.54 3.85
CA LYS A 420 14.27 -15.26 3.53
C LYS A 420 15.46 -15.48 2.58
N ALA A 421 16.22 -16.57 2.76
CA ALA A 421 17.31 -16.96 1.86
C ALA A 421 16.84 -17.32 0.43
N HIS A 422 15.61 -17.80 0.26
CA HIS A 422 15.00 -18.07 -1.05
C HIS A 422 14.39 -16.83 -1.73
N HIS A 423 14.07 -15.78 -0.96
CA HIS A 423 13.59 -14.49 -1.48
C HIS A 423 14.73 -13.50 -1.76
N THR A 424 15.92 -13.70 -1.17
CA THR A 424 17.13 -12.98 -1.55
C THR A 424 17.65 -13.48 -2.90
N LEU A 425 17.83 -12.56 -3.86
CA LEU A 425 18.57 -12.85 -5.08
C LEU A 425 19.97 -13.38 -4.67
N PRO A 426 20.49 -14.45 -5.29
CA PRO A 426 21.91 -14.75 -5.15
C PRO A 426 22.68 -13.50 -5.55
N ASP A 427 23.75 -13.16 -4.82
CA ASP A 427 24.67 -12.09 -5.21
C ASP A 427 25.18 -12.39 -6.62
N VAL A 428 24.51 -11.82 -7.63
CA VAL A 428 24.97 -11.89 -9.00
C VAL A 428 26.11 -10.89 -9.08
N CYS A 429 27.31 -11.39 -8.81
CA CYS A 429 28.55 -10.70 -9.13
C CYS A 429 28.40 -10.17 -10.57
N PRO A 430 28.60 -8.86 -10.82
CA PRO A 430 28.35 -8.29 -12.13
C PRO A 430 29.15 -9.08 -13.18
N PRO A 431 28.54 -9.52 -14.29
CA PRO A 431 29.27 -10.25 -15.31
C PRO A 431 30.44 -9.38 -15.77
N ARG A 432 31.65 -9.94 -15.70
CA ARG A 432 32.86 -9.35 -16.29
C ARG A 432 32.49 -8.89 -17.69
N ARG A 433 32.69 -7.60 -17.98
CA ARG A 433 32.48 -6.98 -19.29
C ARG A 433 32.94 -7.93 -20.40
N ILE A 434 32.00 -8.55 -21.09
CA ILE A 434 32.27 -9.21 -22.36
C ILE A 434 32.66 -8.08 -23.31
N ARG A 435 33.91 -8.10 -23.77
CA ARG A 435 34.42 -7.17 -24.77
C ARG A 435 33.52 -7.26 -26.00
N CYS A 436 32.88 -6.15 -26.36
CA CYS A 436 32.30 -5.98 -27.68
C CYS A 436 33.41 -6.16 -28.70
N TYR A 437 33.31 -7.20 -29.53
CA TYR A 437 34.16 -7.35 -30.70
C TYR A 437 33.81 -6.23 -31.69
N SER A 438 34.73 -5.29 -31.85
CA SER A 438 34.79 -4.41 -33.00
C SER A 438 35.27 -5.22 -34.20
N GLY A 439 34.35 -5.60 -35.08
CA GLY A 439 34.70 -6.05 -36.43
C GLY A 439 35.29 -4.89 -37.21
N LYS A 440 36.60 -4.95 -37.47
CA LYS A 440 37.29 -4.19 -38.53
C LYS A 440 37.51 -5.15 -39.72
N LYS A 441 36.84 -4.90 -40.83
CA LYS A 441 37.44 -4.45 -42.09
C LYS A 441 36.34 -3.97 -43.01
#